data_AF-A0A925D8D4-F1
#
_entry.id   AF-A0A925D8D4-F1
#
_cell.length_a   1.000
_cell.length_b   1.000
_cell.length_c   1.000
_cell.angle_alpha   90.00
_cell.angle_beta   90.00
_cell.angle_gamma   90.00
#
_symmetry.space_group_name_H-M   'P 1'
#
loop_
_entity.id
_entity.type
_entity.pdbx_description
1 polymer ?
#
loop_
_entity_poly.entity_id
_entity_poly.type
_entity_poly.pdbx_seq_one_letter_code
_entity_poly.pdbx_strand_id
1 'polypeptide(L)'
;MSIVTHEANWEQLCEAEPCLRQLELAILRSHPDLTADGYWPGYEKWKRIAAQFVGWFARRPALRSEAAWNVAHDHLLSVYQSAACNAAQEVAR
;
A
#
# COMPACT_ATOMS: atom_id res chain seq x y z
N MET A 1 -25.38 20.77 1.61
CA MET A 1 -23.92 20.57 1.72
C MET A 1 -23.71 19.10 2.06
N SER A 2 -23.41 18.26 1.07
CA SER A 2 -23.19 16.83 1.30
C SER A 2 -21.75 16.67 1.77
N ILE A 3 -21.56 16.27 3.02
CA ILE A 3 -20.27 15.82 3.54
C ILE A 3 -19.95 14.56 2.75
N VAL A 4 -18.94 14.63 1.88
CA VAL A 4 -18.44 13.46 1.15
C VAL A 4 -17.67 12.60 2.16
N THR A 5 -18.37 11.85 3.00
CA THR A 5 -17.84 10.63 3.61
C THR A 5 -17.94 9.53 2.57
N HIS A 6 -17.13 9.60 1.53
CA HIS A 6 -16.82 8.40 0.76
C HIS A 6 -15.49 7.90 1.27
N GLU A 7 -15.56 6.85 2.09
CA GLU A 7 -14.48 5.91 2.35
C GLU A 7 -13.99 5.41 0.98
N ALA A 8 -13.06 6.13 0.38
CA ALA A 8 -12.46 5.71 -0.88
C ALA A 8 -11.77 4.37 -0.61
N ASN A 9 -12.25 3.29 -1.24
CA ASN A 9 -11.64 1.97 -1.06
C ASN A 9 -10.40 1.82 -1.97
N TRP A 10 -9.59 0.78 -1.76
CA TRP A 10 -8.37 0.56 -2.54
C TRP A 10 -8.62 0.52 -4.06
N GLU A 11 -9.76 -0.03 -4.49
CA GLU A 11 -10.12 -0.17 -5.90
C GLU A 11 -10.36 1.19 -6.54
N GLN A 12 -11.12 2.07 -5.87
CA GLN A 12 -11.36 3.44 -6.32
C GLN A 12 -10.06 4.25 -6.39
N LEU A 13 -9.16 4.06 -5.42
CA LEU A 13 -7.83 4.67 -5.48
C LEU A 13 -7.02 4.15 -6.68
N CYS A 14 -7.08 2.85 -6.99
CA CYS A 14 -6.41 2.26 -8.15
C CYS A 14 -7.01 2.69 -9.50
N GLU A 15 -8.33 2.87 -9.58
CA GLU A 15 -8.97 3.44 -10.77
C GLU A 15 -8.49 4.86 -11.01
N ALA A 16 -8.43 5.64 -9.92
CA ALA A 16 -7.93 7.00 -9.95
C ALA A 16 -6.42 7.07 -10.15
N GLU A 17 -5.61 6.08 -9.75
CA GLU A 17 -4.16 6.00 -9.98
C GLU A 17 -3.69 4.55 -10.15
N PRO A 18 -3.63 4.04 -11.40
CA PRO A 18 -3.26 2.65 -11.68
C PRO A 18 -1.86 2.24 -11.21
N CYS A 19 -0.95 3.20 -10.98
CA CYS A 19 0.38 2.90 -10.44
C CYS A 19 0.31 2.28 -9.04
N LEU A 20 -0.75 2.52 -8.27
CA LEU A 20 -0.97 1.87 -6.97
C LEU A 20 -1.12 0.35 -7.11
N ARG A 21 -1.80 -0.11 -8.16
CA ARG A 21 -1.93 -1.54 -8.45
C ARG A 21 -0.59 -2.16 -8.86
N GLN A 22 0.23 -1.42 -9.61
CA GLN A 22 1.58 -1.87 -9.96
C GLN A 22 2.47 -1.96 -8.71
N LEU A 23 2.32 -1.02 -7.77
CA LEU A 23 3.02 -1.03 -6.49
C LEU A 23 2.64 -2.26 -5.64
N GLU A 24 1.35 -2.57 -5.53
CA GLU A 24 0.87 -3.79 -4.87
C GLU A 24 1.49 -5.06 -5.46
N LEU A 25 1.47 -5.20 -6.79
CA LEU A 25 2.10 -6.33 -7.47
C LEU A 25 3.61 -6.37 -7.27
N ALA A 26 4.27 -5.21 -7.20
CA ALA A 26 5.71 -5.14 -6.94
C ALA A 26 6.05 -5.59 -5.51
N ILE A 27 5.22 -5.27 -4.51
CA ILE A 27 5.36 -5.77 -3.13
C ILE A 27 5.18 -7.28 -3.10
N LEU A 28 4.12 -7.80 -3.74
CA LEU A 28 3.86 -9.24 -3.81
C LEU A 28 5.03 -10.02 -4.44
N ARG A 29 5.69 -9.44 -5.46
CA ARG A 29 6.87 -10.03 -6.11
C ARG A 29 8.16 -9.84 -5.32
N SER A 30 8.24 -8.76 -4.55
CA SER A 30 9.39 -8.41 -3.73
C SER A 30 9.29 -9.16 -2.41
N HIS A 31 9.64 -10.45 -2.42
CA HIS A 31 9.72 -11.25 -1.20
C HIS A 31 10.66 -10.61 -0.17
N PRO A 32 10.17 -10.24 1.00
CA PRO A 32 10.96 -9.51 1.97
C PRO A 32 11.28 -10.37 3.18
N ASP A 33 12.54 -10.33 3.59
CA ASP A 33 13.01 -10.83 4.87
C ASP A 33 12.38 -9.99 6.00
N LEU A 34 11.16 -10.34 6.38
CA LEU A 34 10.50 -9.81 7.56
C LEU A 34 11.25 -10.39 8.76
N THR A 35 12.05 -9.56 9.42
CA THR A 35 12.84 -10.02 10.56
C THR A 35 11.89 -10.35 11.72
N ALA A 36 12.33 -11.24 12.63
CA ALA A 36 11.51 -11.73 13.73
C ALA A 36 11.00 -10.63 14.70
N ASP A 37 11.61 -9.45 14.66
CA ASP A 37 11.22 -8.24 15.40
C ASP A 37 10.15 -7.39 14.69
N GLY A 38 9.62 -7.85 13.55
CA GLY A 38 8.61 -7.12 12.78
C GLY A 38 9.15 -5.89 12.05
N TYR A 39 10.48 -5.71 12.03
CA TYR A 39 11.12 -4.64 11.28
C TYR A 39 11.08 -4.94 9.78
N TRP A 40 10.73 -3.93 8.99
CA TRP A 40 10.64 -4.05 7.54
C TRP A 40 11.61 -3.07 6.85
N PRO A 41 12.79 -3.54 6.42
CA PRO A 41 13.79 -2.70 5.77
C PRO A 41 13.30 -2.06 4.46
N GLY A 42 12.41 -2.76 3.74
CA GLY A 42 11.82 -2.29 2.49
C GLY A 42 10.62 -1.34 2.66
N TYR A 43 10.05 -1.22 3.88
CA TYR A 43 8.80 -0.49 4.08
C TYR A 43 8.89 0.96 3.67
N GLU A 44 9.94 1.62 4.17
CA GLU A 44 10.17 3.05 3.96
C GLU A 44 10.33 3.39 2.48
N LYS A 45 10.87 2.45 1.68
CA LYS A 45 10.92 2.59 0.21
C LYS A 45 9.52 2.60 -0.39
N TRP A 46 8.70 1.60 -0.09
CA TRP A 46 7.36 1.47 -0.68
C TRP A 46 6.40 2.55 -0.19
N LYS A 47 6.48 2.91 1.09
CA LYS A 47 5.77 4.06 1.69
C LYS A 47 6.10 5.36 0.98
N ARG A 48 7.39 5.62 0.69
CA ARG A 48 7.82 6.82 -0.05
C ARG A 48 7.30 6.83 -1.48
N ILE A 49 7.22 5.67 -2.14
CA ILE A 49 6.66 5.55 -3.49
C ILE A 49 5.13 5.80 -3.45
N ALA A 50 4.41 5.18 -2.51
CA ALA A 50 2.99 5.38 -2.32
C ALA A 50 2.63 6.86 -2.11
N ALA A 51 3.45 7.61 -1.37
CA ALA A 51 3.24 9.03 -1.08
C ALA A 51 3.32 9.94 -2.34
N GLN A 52 3.83 9.43 -3.46
CA GLN A 52 3.82 10.15 -4.75
C GLN A 52 2.46 10.02 -5.47
N PHE A 53 1.70 8.98 -5.14
CA PHE A 53 0.44 8.63 -5.77
C PHE A 53 -0.78 9.06 -4.95
N VAL A 54 -0.66 9.03 -3.61
CA VAL A 54 -1.73 9.36 -2.66
C VAL A 54 -1.22 10.27 -1.53
N GLY A 55 -2.14 10.93 -0.82
CA GLY A 55 -1.81 11.86 0.25
C GLY A 55 -1.51 13.27 -0.27
N TRP A 56 -1.10 14.17 0.63
CA TRP A 56 -1.02 15.61 0.34
C TRP A 56 -0.16 15.97 -0.89
N PHE A 57 0.84 15.15 -1.19
CA PHE A 57 1.78 15.35 -2.30
C PHE A 57 1.39 14.61 -3.59
N ALA A 58 0.24 13.92 -3.62
CA ALA A 58 -0.23 13.21 -4.79
C ALA A 58 -0.32 14.13 -6.01
N ARG A 59 0.10 13.65 -7.18
CA ARG A 59 -0.02 14.43 -8.42
C ARG A 59 -1.47 14.76 -8.74
N ARG A 60 -2.40 13.84 -8.48
CA ARG A 60 -3.84 13.99 -8.76
C ARG A 60 -4.56 14.67 -7.58
N PRO A 61 -5.23 15.82 -7.79
CA PRO A 61 -5.91 16.53 -6.69
C PRO A 61 -6.95 15.70 -5.93
N ALA A 62 -7.66 14.80 -6.62
CA ALA A 62 -8.67 13.93 -6.01
C ALA A 62 -8.09 12.94 -4.99
N LEU A 63 -6.77 12.68 -5.05
CA LEU A 63 -6.07 11.75 -4.15
C LEU A 63 -5.32 12.49 -3.03
N ARG A 64 -5.39 13.83 -2.98
CA ARG A 64 -4.75 14.67 -1.96
C ARG A 64 -5.57 14.73 -0.68
N SER A 65 -5.75 13.58 -0.04
CA SER A 65 -6.45 13.49 1.24
C SER A 65 -5.72 12.55 2.19
N GLU A 66 -5.87 12.82 3.48
CA GLU A 66 -5.39 11.92 4.53
C GLU A 66 -6.11 10.56 4.46
N ALA A 67 -7.40 10.54 4.11
CA ALA A 67 -8.16 9.31 3.91
C ALA A 67 -7.56 8.41 2.81
N ALA A 68 -7.21 8.99 1.65
CA ALA A 68 -6.58 8.24 0.57
C ALA A 68 -5.20 7.68 0.97
N TRP A 69 -4.44 8.45 1.77
CA TRP A 69 -3.17 7.99 2.34
C TRP A 69 -3.37 6.80 3.28
N ASN A 70 -4.29 6.91 4.24
CA ASN A 70 -4.52 5.87 5.25
C ASN A 70 -4.99 4.56 4.61
N VAL A 71 -5.95 4.62 3.69
CA VAL A 71 -6.44 3.40 2.99
C VAL A 71 -5.32 2.74 2.18
N ALA A 72 -4.53 3.51 1.43
CA ALA A 72 -3.42 2.95 0.67
C ALA A 72 -2.34 2.35 1.58
N HIS A 73 -2.00 3.04 2.66
CA HIS A 73 -1.01 2.60 3.63
C HIS A 73 -1.41 1.28 4.29
N ASP A 74 -2.64 1.20 4.81
CA ASP A 74 -3.15 0.02 5.51
C ASP A 74 -3.27 -1.18 4.55
N HIS A 75 -3.73 -0.96 3.32
CA HIS A 75 -3.79 -2.01 2.30
C HIS A 75 -2.41 -2.55 1.96
N LEU A 76 -1.44 -1.67 1.65
CA LEU A 76 -0.08 -2.09 1.28
C LEU A 76 0.64 -2.82 2.42
N LEU A 77 0.40 -2.42 3.67
CA LEU A 77 0.91 -3.12 4.85
C LEU A 77 0.30 -4.53 4.99
N SER A 78 -1.01 -4.66 4.80
CA SER A 78 -1.72 -5.94 4.87
C SER A 78 -1.28 -6.92 3.75
N VAL A 79 -1.18 -6.43 2.51
CA VAL A 79 -0.69 -7.22 1.36
C VAL A 79 0.70 -7.78 1.64
N TYR A 80 1.57 -6.95 2.20
CA TYR A 80 2.92 -7.33 2.56
C TYR A 80 2.97 -8.43 3.64
N GLN A 81 2.26 -8.23 4.76
CA GLN A 81 2.22 -9.21 5.85
C GLN A 81 1.73 -10.57 5.36
N SER A 82 0.74 -10.56 4.47
CA SER A 82 0.22 -11.77 3.82
C SER A 82 1.26 -12.45 2.94
N ALA A 83 1.97 -11.69 2.09
CA ALA A 83 3.02 -12.21 1.23
C ALA A 83 4.19 -12.83 2.02
N ALA A 84 4.60 -12.20 3.11
CA ALA A 84 5.66 -12.70 3.98
C ALA A 84 5.27 -13.99 4.71
N CYS A 85 4.02 -14.08 5.20
CA CYS A 85 3.50 -15.29 5.83
C CYS A 85 3.49 -16.49 4.87
N ASN A 86 3.01 -16.28 3.63
CA ASN A 86 2.98 -17.32 2.60
C ASN A 86 4.39 -17.82 2.24
N ALA A 87 5.34 -16.90 2.08
CA ALA A 87 6.74 -17.26 1.78
C ALA A 87 7.38 -18.08 2.91
N ALA A 88 7.12 -17.74 4.18
CA ALA A 88 7.62 -18.50 5.33
C ALA A 88 7.05 -19.93 5.38
N GLN A 89 5.80 -20.13 4.97
CA GLN A 89 5.16 -21.45 4.95
C GLN A 89 5.70 -22.35 3.83
N GLU A 90 6.06 -21.79 2.67
CA GLU A 90 6.64 -22.56 1.56
C GLU A 90 8.04 -23.09 1.87
N VAL A 91 8.86 -22.33 2.60
CA VAL A 91 10.21 -22.74 3.01
C VAL A 91 10.19 -23.83 4.09
N ALA A 92 9.10 -23.93 4.86
CA ALA A 92 8.94 -24.92 5.93
C ALA A 92 8.39 -26.28 5.43
N ARG A 93 8.09 -26.44 4.14
CA ARG A 93 7.63 -27.69 3.51
C ARG A 93 8.77 -28.42 2.80
#